data_AF-A0A260YT68-F1
#
_entry.id   AF-A0A260YT68-F1
#
_cell.length_a   1.000
_cell.length_b   1.000
_cell.length_c   1.000
_cell.angle_alpha   90.00
_cell.angle_beta   90.00
_cell.angle_gamma   90.00
#
_symmetry.space_group_name_H-M   'P 1'
#
loop_
_entity.id
_entity.type
_entity.pdbx_description
1 polymer ?
#
loop_
_entity_poly.entity_id
_entity_poly.type
_entity_poly.pdbx_seq_one_letter_code
_entity_poly.pdbx_strand_id
1 'polypeptide(L)'
;MASYISEIYGVAIGGCSYEGENMVMLLQLARYLVKSVELVKTGKSKKLGPMVSYLAEPDTKIDLTSGPEAYVKVFQHEARRQAWKATDKFHKLIESGQSRDLAWNNCAVELTRASRLHTRLYIMETFIRRVSSISVPSIQKV
;
A
#
# COMPACT_ATOMS: atom_id res chain seq x y z
N MET A 1 25.26 14.91 25.75
CA MET A 1 25.05 14.03 24.59
C MET A 1 25.77 12.70 24.83
N ALA A 2 25.12 11.70 25.44
CA ALA A 2 25.75 10.40 25.70
C ALA A 2 25.24 9.27 24.80
N SER A 3 24.01 9.36 24.27
CA SER A 3 23.40 8.30 23.45
C SER A 3 23.48 8.54 21.94
N TYR A 4 23.66 9.78 21.49
CA TYR A 4 23.67 10.19 20.07
C TYR A 4 22.36 9.93 19.28
N ILE A 5 21.33 9.36 19.91
CA ILE A 5 20.04 9.03 19.28
C ILE A 5 19.33 10.28 18.74
N SER A 6 19.43 11.42 19.44
CA SER A 6 18.82 12.67 18.98
C SER A 6 19.39 13.14 17.64
N GLU A 7 20.69 12.90 17.41
CA GLU A 7 21.36 13.26 16.15
C GLU A 7 20.89 12.34 15.03
N ILE A 8 20.86 11.03 15.28
CA ILE A 8 20.33 10.04 14.33
C ILE A 8 18.90 10.38 13.93
N TYR A 9 18.04 10.71 14.90
CA TYR A 9 16.66 11.11 14.63
C TYR A 9 16.59 12.38 13.79
N GLY A 10 17.36 13.41 14.15
CA GLY A 10 17.38 14.69 13.43
C GLY A 10 17.77 14.54 11.95
N VAL A 11 18.76 13.70 11.67
CA VAL A 11 19.18 13.39 10.30
C VAL A 11 18.11 12.54 9.58
N ALA A 12 17.60 11.49 10.22
CA ALA A 12 16.66 10.56 9.60
C ALA A 12 15.29 11.19 9.30
N ILE A 13 14.76 12.03 10.20
CA ILE A 13 13.43 12.64 10.05
C ILE A 13 13.38 13.61 8.87
N GLY A 14 14.52 14.18 8.45
CA GLY A 14 14.63 15.00 7.25
C GLY A 14 14.15 14.27 5.98
N GLY A 15 14.30 12.93 5.94
CA GLY A 15 13.82 12.08 4.84
C GLY A 15 12.31 12.13 4.61
N CYS A 16 11.54 12.65 5.57
CA CYS A 16 10.11 12.88 5.39
C CYS A 16 9.78 14.07 4.47
N SER A 17 10.79 14.86 4.08
CA SER A 17 10.63 16.11 3.34
C SER A 17 11.50 16.21 2.06
N TYR A 18 12.79 15.83 2.10
CA TYR A 18 13.75 16.27 1.07
C TYR A 18 13.67 15.55 -0.30
N GLU A 19 13.12 14.33 -0.38
CA GLU A 19 12.88 13.61 -1.66
C GLU A 19 11.42 13.72 -2.14
N GLY A 20 10.69 14.68 -1.57
CA GLY A 20 9.26 14.80 -1.72
C GLY A 20 8.59 14.68 -0.36
N GLU A 21 7.74 15.64 -0.05
CA GLU A 21 6.98 15.63 1.19
C GLU A 21 6.12 14.36 1.26
N ASN A 22 6.17 13.67 2.40
CA ASN A 22 5.57 12.34 2.58
C ASN A 22 4.10 12.27 2.15
N MET A 23 3.27 13.25 2.48
CA MET A 23 1.87 13.26 2.09
C MET A 23 1.70 13.42 0.58
N VAL A 24 2.53 14.24 -0.06
CA VAL A 24 2.56 14.35 -1.53
C VAL A 24 2.95 13.03 -2.18
N MET A 25 4.00 12.35 -1.68
CA MET A 25 4.46 11.07 -2.22
C MET A 25 3.41 9.97 -2.03
N LEU A 26 2.73 9.94 -0.88
CA LEU A 26 1.60 9.04 -0.66
C LEU A 26 0.46 9.29 -1.64
N LEU A 27 0.16 10.55 -1.97
CA LEU A 27 -0.86 10.89 -2.98
C LEU A 27 -0.41 10.55 -4.41
N GLN A 28 0.88 10.63 -4.71
CA GLN A 28 1.41 10.16 -6.00
C GLN A 28 1.18 8.66 -6.17
N LEU A 29 1.50 7.84 -5.16
CA LEU A 29 1.19 6.41 -5.16
C LEU A 29 -0.33 6.18 -5.26
N ALA A 30 -1.14 6.99 -4.59
CA ALA A 30 -2.60 6.85 -4.64
C ALA A 30 -3.14 7.03 -6.07
N ARG A 31 -2.53 7.90 -6.90
CA ARG A 31 -2.92 8.04 -8.32
C ARG A 31 -2.70 6.75 -9.09
N TYR A 32 -1.61 6.04 -8.81
CA TYR A 32 -1.33 4.74 -9.41
C TYR A 32 -2.32 3.67 -8.94
N LEU A 33 -2.66 3.64 -7.65
CA LEU A 33 -3.66 2.72 -7.10
C LEU A 33 -5.06 2.95 -7.68
N VAL A 34 -5.50 4.20 -7.79
CA VAL A 34 -6.80 4.55 -8.42
C VAL A 34 -6.86 4.04 -9.86
N LYS A 35 -5.84 4.33 -10.68
CA LYS A 35 -5.74 3.81 -12.05
C LYS A 35 -5.77 2.28 -12.09
N SER A 36 -5.12 1.62 -11.14
CA SER A 36 -5.09 0.16 -11.06
C SER A 36 -6.46 -0.42 -10.73
N VAL A 37 -7.19 0.17 -9.78
CA VAL A 37 -8.58 -0.22 -9.48
C VAL A 37 -9.51 0.04 -10.67
N GLU A 38 -9.38 1.18 -11.35
CA GLU A 38 -10.13 1.49 -12.58
C GLU A 38 -9.89 0.45 -13.69
N LEU A 39 -8.65 -0.05 -13.85
CA LEU A 39 -8.36 -1.15 -14.78
C LEU A 39 -9.11 -2.43 -14.39
N VAL A 40 -9.21 -2.77 -13.11
CA VAL A 40 -9.97 -3.95 -12.67
C VAL A 40 -11.46 -3.76 -12.94
N LYS A 41 -12.04 -2.61 -12.58
CA LYS A 41 -13.45 -2.29 -12.81
C LYS A 41 -13.85 -2.33 -14.28
N THR A 42 -12.94 -1.96 -15.18
CA THR A 42 -13.18 -1.97 -16.63
C THR A 42 -12.84 -3.31 -17.29
N GLY A 43 -12.61 -4.38 -16.52
CA GLY A 43 -12.31 -5.72 -17.04
C GLY A 43 -10.91 -5.87 -17.64
N LYS A 44 -10.01 -4.91 -17.41
CA LYS A 44 -8.63 -4.86 -17.92
C LYS A 44 -7.60 -5.31 -16.88
N SER A 45 -7.98 -6.20 -15.97
CA SER A 45 -7.11 -6.71 -14.90
C SER A 45 -5.81 -7.35 -15.40
N LYS A 46 -5.81 -7.93 -16.60
CA LYS A 46 -4.60 -8.47 -17.26
C LYS A 46 -3.51 -7.43 -17.55
N LYS A 47 -3.82 -6.13 -17.49
CA LYS A 47 -2.86 -5.03 -17.66
C LYS A 47 -2.18 -4.61 -16.36
N LEU A 48 -2.55 -5.19 -15.22
CA LEU A 48 -1.93 -4.89 -13.94
C LEU A 48 -0.51 -5.44 -13.89
N GLY A 49 0.40 -4.66 -13.32
CA GLY A 49 1.73 -5.15 -12.96
C GLY A 49 1.67 -6.11 -11.75
N PRO A 50 2.71 -6.93 -11.54
CA PRO A 50 2.74 -7.91 -10.45
C PRO A 50 2.44 -7.31 -9.08
N MET A 51 3.00 -6.13 -8.80
CA MET A 51 2.89 -5.40 -7.53
C MET A 51 1.47 -5.03 -7.12
N VAL A 52 0.54 -4.91 -8.07
CA VAL A 52 -0.85 -4.52 -7.85
C VAL A 52 -1.84 -5.58 -8.32
N SER A 53 -1.36 -6.75 -8.74
CA SER A 53 -2.19 -7.86 -9.22
C SER A 53 -3.21 -8.32 -8.18
N TYR A 54 -2.85 -8.27 -6.89
CA TYR A 54 -3.73 -8.57 -5.76
C TYR A 54 -5.03 -7.72 -5.74
N LEU A 55 -5.04 -6.54 -6.37
CA LEU A 55 -6.24 -5.71 -6.48
C LEU A 55 -7.35 -6.34 -7.33
N ALA A 56 -7.03 -7.38 -8.12
CA ALA A 56 -7.98 -8.14 -8.92
C ALA A 56 -8.39 -9.47 -8.27
N GLU A 57 -7.66 -9.96 -7.26
CA GLU A 57 -7.93 -11.26 -6.62
C GLU A 57 -9.23 -11.26 -5.79
N PRO A 58 -10.11 -12.27 -5.90
CA PRO A 58 -11.33 -12.31 -5.11
C PRO A 58 -11.04 -12.38 -3.61
N ASP A 59 -11.99 -11.91 -2.80
CA ASP A 59 -11.91 -12.07 -1.36
C ASP A 59 -12.02 -13.56 -1.03
N THR A 60 -11.08 -14.08 -0.25
CA THR A 60 -11.00 -15.49 0.13
C THR A 60 -10.91 -15.60 1.65
N LYS A 61 -11.42 -16.71 2.19
CA LYS A 61 -11.24 -17.02 3.61
C LYS A 61 -9.76 -17.30 3.87
N ILE A 62 -9.18 -16.58 4.82
CA ILE A 62 -7.76 -16.70 5.16
C ILE A 62 -7.64 -17.61 6.37
N ASP A 63 -6.84 -18.67 6.22
CA ASP A 63 -6.46 -19.54 7.33
C ASP A 63 -5.11 -19.07 7.89
N LEU A 64 -5.12 -18.48 9.08
CA LEU A 64 -3.90 -17.98 9.72
C LEU A 64 -3.00 -19.09 10.27
N THR A 65 -3.46 -20.34 10.29
CA THR A 65 -2.66 -21.46 10.78
C THR A 65 -1.64 -21.96 9.76
N SER A 66 -1.73 -21.51 8.49
CA SER A 66 -0.87 -21.98 7.40
C SER A 66 0.52 -21.32 7.34
N GLY A 67 0.90 -20.53 8.34
CA GLY A 67 2.21 -19.88 8.42
C GLY A 67 2.24 -18.41 7.98
N PRO A 68 3.44 -17.80 7.86
CA PRO A 68 3.63 -16.37 7.57
C PRO A 68 2.96 -15.88 6.29
N GLU A 69 2.82 -16.73 5.27
CA GLU A 69 2.19 -16.42 3.98
C GLU A 69 0.71 -16.06 4.14
N ALA A 70 0.04 -16.60 5.15
CA ALA A 70 -1.34 -16.24 5.47
C ALA A 70 -1.47 -14.76 5.83
N TYR A 71 -0.46 -14.19 6.50
CA TYR A 71 -0.45 -12.77 6.84
C TYR A 71 -0.28 -11.90 5.60
N VAL A 72 0.45 -12.36 4.57
CA VAL A 72 0.49 -11.64 3.27
C VAL A 72 -0.92 -11.54 2.69
N LYS A 73 -1.71 -12.62 2.73
CA LYS A 73 -3.11 -12.59 2.28
C LYS A 73 -3.99 -11.63 3.09
N VAL A 74 -3.77 -11.50 4.41
CA VAL A 74 -4.47 -10.49 5.23
C VAL A 74 -4.13 -9.07 4.77
N PHE A 75 -2.84 -8.78 4.56
CA PHE A 75 -2.39 -7.47 4.09
C PHE A 75 -2.89 -7.17 2.67
N GLN A 76 -2.93 -8.17 1.78
CA GLN A 76 -3.53 -8.04 0.44
C GLN A 76 -5.01 -7.68 0.53
N HIS A 77 -5.78 -8.38 1.36
CA HIS A 77 -7.20 -8.09 1.59
C HIS A 77 -7.40 -6.67 2.12
N GLU A 78 -6.69 -6.27 3.17
CA GLU A 78 -6.81 -4.95 3.79
C GLU A 78 -6.45 -3.82 2.79
N ALA A 79 -5.32 -3.95 2.10
CA ALA A 79 -4.87 -2.98 1.11
C ALA A 79 -5.83 -2.89 -0.08
N ARG A 80 -6.35 -4.02 -0.56
CA ARG A 80 -7.34 -4.08 -1.66
C ARG A 80 -8.61 -3.36 -1.23
N ARG A 81 -9.17 -3.74 -0.10
CA ARG A 81 -10.44 -3.17 0.40
C ARG A 81 -10.35 -1.66 0.55
N GLN A 82 -9.27 -1.14 1.14
CA GLN A 82 -9.11 0.31 1.29
C GLN A 82 -8.86 1.01 -0.05
N ALA A 83 -8.08 0.43 -0.97
CA ALA A 83 -7.85 1.01 -2.30
C ALA A 83 -9.14 1.13 -3.10
N TRP A 84 -9.97 0.07 -3.10
CA TRP A 84 -11.28 0.07 -3.72
C TRP A 84 -12.22 1.09 -3.07
N LYS A 85 -12.34 1.08 -1.74
CA LYS A 85 -13.18 2.01 -0.99
C LYS A 85 -12.81 3.47 -1.24
N ALA A 86 -11.53 3.81 -1.25
CA ALA A 86 -11.05 5.17 -1.53
C ALA A 86 -11.35 5.59 -2.98
N THR A 87 -11.16 4.68 -3.93
CA THR A 87 -11.47 4.91 -5.36
C THR A 87 -12.97 5.11 -5.58
N ASP A 88 -13.82 4.29 -4.95
CA ASP A 88 -15.28 4.44 -5.00
C ASP A 88 -15.73 5.77 -4.42
N LYS A 89 -15.15 6.19 -3.28
CA LYS A 89 -15.44 7.50 -2.69
C LYS A 89 -15.07 8.64 -3.65
N PHE A 90 -13.90 8.55 -4.28
CA PHE A 90 -13.45 9.53 -5.27
C PHE A 90 -14.44 9.66 -6.43
N HIS A 91 -14.88 8.55 -7.02
CA HIS A 91 -15.85 8.57 -8.12
C HIS A 91 -17.22 9.10 -7.67
N LYS A 92 -17.72 8.69 -6.50
CA LYS A 92 -18.99 9.20 -5.95
C LYS A 92 -18.98 10.72 -5.77
N LEU A 93 -17.86 11.29 -5.37
CA LEU A 93 -17.72 12.75 -5.25
C LEU A 93 -17.79 13.43 -6.63
N ILE A 94 -17.15 12.86 -7.65
CA ILE A 94 -17.26 13.36 -9.03
C ILE A 94 -18.70 13.23 -9.55
N GLU A 95 -19.35 12.09 -9.33
CA GLU A 95 -20.74 11.84 -9.72
C GLU A 95 -21.72 12.80 -9.03
N SER A 96 -21.39 13.25 -7.81
CA SER A 96 -22.15 14.29 -7.10
C SER A 96 -21.95 15.72 -7.63
N GLY A 97 -21.14 15.90 -8.69
CA GLY A 97 -20.92 17.18 -9.37
C GLY A 97 -19.67 17.94 -8.92
N GLN A 98 -18.81 17.36 -8.06
CA GLN A 98 -17.54 18.00 -7.72
C GLN A 98 -16.54 17.93 -8.87
N SER A 99 -15.70 18.96 -9.00
CA SER A 99 -14.55 18.90 -9.90
C SER A 99 -13.59 17.80 -9.46
N ARG A 100 -12.80 17.28 -10.40
CA ARG A 100 -11.83 16.19 -10.14
C ARG A 100 -10.85 16.55 -9.01
N ASP A 101 -10.33 17.77 -9.01
CA ASP A 101 -9.35 18.21 -8.01
C ASP A 101 -9.98 18.40 -6.63
N LEU A 102 -11.19 18.94 -6.57
CA LEU A 102 -11.93 19.09 -5.32
C LEU A 102 -12.30 17.72 -4.73
N ALA A 103 -12.80 16.80 -5.57
CA ALA A 103 -13.10 15.43 -5.19
C ALA A 103 -11.84 14.71 -4.67
N TRP A 104 -10.71 14.85 -5.38
CA TRP A 104 -9.42 14.29 -4.99
C TRP A 104 -8.97 14.79 -3.61
N ASN A 105 -9.06 16.11 -3.39
CA ASN A 105 -8.73 16.72 -2.11
C ASN A 105 -9.64 16.20 -0.97
N ASN A 106 -10.94 16.13 -1.22
CA ASN A 106 -11.95 15.66 -0.25
C ASN A 106 -11.82 14.18 0.12
N CYS A 107 -11.11 13.38 -0.68
CA CYS A 107 -10.78 11.99 -0.34
C CYS A 107 -9.28 11.73 -0.10
N ALA A 108 -8.43 12.75 -0.04
CA ALA A 108 -6.98 12.63 0.08
C ALA A 108 -6.54 11.78 1.28
N VAL A 109 -7.23 11.91 2.42
CA VAL A 109 -6.95 11.10 3.63
C VAL A 109 -7.20 9.61 3.39
N GLU A 110 -8.28 9.25 2.69
CA GLU A 110 -8.57 7.84 2.39
C GLU A 110 -7.61 7.26 1.35
N LEU A 111 -7.23 8.10 0.37
CA LEU A 111 -6.24 7.77 -0.65
C LEU A 111 -4.85 7.51 -0.04
N THR A 112 -4.39 8.37 0.87
CA THR A 112 -3.12 8.14 1.58
C THR A 112 -3.16 6.95 2.54
N ARG A 113 -4.33 6.60 3.10
CA ARG A 113 -4.50 5.33 3.83
C ARG A 113 -4.32 4.12 2.92
N ALA A 114 -4.88 4.15 1.70
CA ALA A 114 -4.69 3.08 0.72
C ALA A 114 -3.20 2.91 0.35
N SER A 115 -2.50 4.02 0.09
CA SER A 115 -1.07 4.04 -0.20
C SER A 115 -0.25 3.41 0.93
N ARG A 116 -0.50 3.79 2.20
CA ARG A 116 0.21 3.21 3.35
C ARG A 116 0.00 1.70 3.48
N LEU A 117 -1.22 1.23 3.29
CA LEU A 117 -1.52 -0.21 3.36
C LEU A 117 -0.82 -0.98 2.24
N HIS A 118 -0.83 -0.44 1.01
CA HIS A 118 -0.09 -1.01 -0.12
C HIS A 118 1.42 -1.09 0.17
N THR A 119 2.03 -0.02 0.67
CA THR A 119 3.46 -0.01 1.01
C THR A 119 3.78 -1.01 2.13
N ARG A 120 2.94 -1.11 3.17
CA ARG A 120 3.15 -2.07 4.27
C ARG A 120 3.01 -3.52 3.79
N LEU A 121 2.09 -3.81 2.88
CA LEU A 121 2.00 -5.11 2.21
C LEU A 121 3.32 -5.44 1.49
N TYR A 122 3.85 -4.50 0.70
CA TYR A 122 5.10 -4.73 -0.02
C TYR A 122 6.29 -5.01 0.90
N ILE A 123 6.40 -4.27 2.01
CA ILE A 123 7.44 -4.50 3.02
C ILE A 123 7.33 -5.92 3.60
N MET A 124 6.12 -6.34 4.00
CA MET A 124 5.86 -7.67 4.55
C MET A 124 6.20 -8.78 3.55
N GLU A 125 5.69 -8.68 2.33
CA GLU A 125 5.91 -9.68 1.28
C GLU A 125 7.39 -9.80 0.90
N THR A 126 8.08 -8.67 0.82
CA THR A 126 9.53 -8.65 0.53
C THR A 126 10.33 -9.26 1.67
N PHE A 127 9.97 -8.97 2.92
CA PHE A 127 10.62 -9.55 4.09
C PHE A 127 10.45 -11.08 4.12
N ILE A 128 9.22 -11.57 4.03
CA ILE A 128 8.92 -13.02 4.04
C ILE A 128 9.65 -13.75 2.91
N ARG A 129 9.60 -13.19 1.69
CA ARG A 129 10.31 -13.75 0.54
C ARG A 129 11.82 -13.79 0.75
N ARG A 130 12.41 -12.76 1.37
CA ARG A 130 13.84 -12.70 1.65
C ARG A 130 14.26 -13.71 2.70
N VAL A 131 13.48 -13.87 3.77
CA VAL A 131 13.74 -14.85 4.84
C VAL A 131 13.61 -16.27 4.31
N SER A 132 12.57 -16.53 3.50
CA SER A 132 12.32 -17.85 2.91
C SER A 132 13.41 -18.29 1.94
N SER A 133 14.14 -17.36 1.33
CA SER A 133 15.25 -17.66 0.41
C SER A 133 16.60 -17.89 1.10
N ILE A 134 16.69 -17.76 2.42
CA ILE A 134 17.94 -18.00 3.17
C ILE A 134 18.17 -19.50 3.29
N SER A 135 19.33 -19.97 2.81
CA SER A 135 19.71 -21.39 2.88
C SER A 135 20.29 -21.83 4.23
N VAL A 136 20.75 -20.89 5.05
CA VAL A 136 21.38 -21.17 6.36
C VAL A 136 20.30 -21.21 7.45
N PRO A 137 19.94 -22.38 8.01
CA PRO A 137 18.77 -22.50 8.89
C PRO A 137 18.90 -21.71 10.19
N SER A 138 20.11 -21.57 10.73
CA SER A 138 20.35 -20.76 11.93
C SER A 138 20.10 -19.27 11.70
N ILE A 139 20.38 -18.77 10.50
CA ILE A 139 20.12 -17.38 10.13
C ILE A 139 18.63 -17.19 9.78
N GLN A 140 18.02 -18.14 9.09
CA GLN A 140 16.60 -18.07 8.74
C GLN A 140 15.68 -18.07 9.97
N LYS A 141 16.10 -18.76 11.05
CA LYS A 141 15.31 -18.91 12.28
C LYS A 141 15.34 -17.68 13.21
N VAL A 142 16.37 -16.84 13.12
CA VAL A 142 16.55 -15.62 13.94
C VAL A 142 15.79 -14.46 13.33
#